data_AF-A0AAE3LPM5-F1
#
_entry.id   AF-A0AAE3LPM5-F1
#
_cell.length_a   1.000
_cell.length_b   1.000
_cell.length_c   1.000
_cell.angle_alpha   90.00
_cell.angle_beta   90.00
_cell.angle_gamma   90.00
#
_symmetry.space_group_name_H-M   'P 1'
#
loop_
_entity.id
_entity.type
_entity.pdbx_description
1 polymer ?
#
loop_
_entity_poly.entity_id
_entity_poly.type
_entity_poly.pdbx_seq_one_letter_code
_entity_poly.pdbx_strand_id
1 'polypeptide(L)'
;MTNQRYVASESSCTPGSHKEFFPGGFRDAQAEGVFSAALPATPDLSPKHRTPVILGAFALLLAAIAALFAFVPSLRALIPARATPPSRSDAEAVVNVMCHMSIIDRKVDAHEIRVIARLGYEMTGHHIAPEEIVKLIKNTKRDMTPLECRALGKGLSLANRRLCYSAALKIATRHRGLIRPEVQFLRSLASGLRLSGRDVNKCVASAQAPTPDTAVVSPYDQVIPAQ
;
A
#
# COMPACT_ATOMS: atom_id res chain seq x y z
N MET A 1 -52.08 11.22 11.62
CA MET A 1 -52.42 11.72 12.97
C MET A 1 -51.50 11.04 13.97
N THR A 2 -50.54 11.76 14.55
CA THR A 2 -49.65 11.22 15.59
C THR A 2 -50.38 11.25 16.92
N ASN A 3 -50.80 10.08 17.43
CA ASN A 3 -51.42 9.94 18.75
C ASN A 3 -50.37 10.16 19.84
N GLN A 4 -50.16 11.42 20.22
CA GLN A 4 -49.34 11.78 21.36
C GLN A 4 -50.11 11.46 22.65
N ARG A 5 -49.49 10.69 23.54
CA ARG A 5 -50.09 10.22 24.80
C ARG A 5 -49.08 10.33 25.93
N TYR A 6 -49.56 10.56 27.14
CA TYR A 6 -48.73 10.48 28.33
C TYR A 6 -48.64 9.04 28.82
N VAL A 7 -47.49 8.69 29.39
CA VAL A 7 -47.24 7.37 29.96
C VAL A 7 -46.69 7.59 31.36
N ALA A 8 -47.36 7.02 32.36
CA ALA A 8 -46.87 6.99 33.74
C ALA A 8 -46.36 5.57 34.04
N SER A 9 -45.24 5.48 34.76
CA SER A 9 -44.72 4.22 35.28
C SER A 9 -44.72 4.29 36.79
N GLU A 10 -45.19 3.21 37.43
CA GLU A 10 -45.17 3.06 38.89
C GLU A 10 -43.78 2.70 39.41
N SER A 11 -42.92 2.14 38.55
CA SER A 11 -41.57 1.74 38.90
C SER A 11 -40.57 2.59 38.10
N SER A 12 -39.98 3.61 38.72
CA SER A 12 -38.83 4.45 38.28
C SER A 12 -38.24 4.19 36.88
N CYS A 13 -39.07 4.25 35.83
CA CYS A 13 -38.73 3.91 34.44
C CYS A 13 -38.20 2.49 34.17
N THR A 14 -38.58 1.47 34.95
CA THR A 14 -38.28 0.06 34.66
C THR A 14 -39.17 -0.47 33.51
N PRO A 15 -38.65 -1.27 32.57
CA PRO A 15 -39.46 -1.83 31.50
C PRO A 15 -40.44 -2.88 32.04
N GLY A 16 -41.75 -2.70 31.85
CA GLY A 16 -42.72 -3.79 32.09
C GLY A 16 -44.10 -3.37 32.60
N SER A 17 -44.22 -2.26 33.33
CA SER A 17 -45.51 -1.73 33.78
C SER A 17 -45.62 -0.23 33.47
N HIS A 18 -46.53 0.09 32.55
CA HIS A 18 -46.84 1.46 32.20
C HIS A 18 -48.34 1.63 31.98
N LYS A 19 -48.87 2.74 32.48
CA LYS A 19 -50.25 3.15 32.25
C LYS A 19 -50.28 4.31 31.29
N GLU A 20 -51.05 4.16 30.23
CA GLU A 20 -51.20 5.17 29.20
C GLU A 20 -52.40 6.08 29.51
N PHE A 21 -52.22 7.38 29.29
CA PHE A 21 -53.26 8.38 29.47
C PHE A 21 -53.55 9.09 28.14
N PHE A 22 -54.78 8.92 27.66
CA PHE A 22 -55.33 9.70 26.56
C PHE A 22 -55.75 11.10 27.05
N PRO A 23 -55.91 12.10 26.15
CA PRO A 23 -56.19 13.48 26.56
C PRO A 23 -57.39 13.65 27.49
N GLY A 24 -58.45 12.84 27.35
CA GLY A 24 -59.58 12.82 28.29
C GLY A 24 -59.15 12.37 29.68
N GLY A 25 -58.65 11.14 29.80
CA GLY A 25 -58.22 10.57 31.09
C GLY A 25 -57.04 11.29 31.75
N PHE A 26 -56.20 12.02 31.00
CA PHE A 26 -55.16 12.86 31.57
C PHE A 26 -55.73 14.10 32.26
N ARG A 27 -56.76 14.73 31.67
CA ARG A 27 -57.43 15.90 32.27
C ARG A 27 -58.20 15.51 33.53
N ASP A 28 -58.83 14.34 33.53
CA ASP A 28 -59.49 13.80 34.71
C ASP A 28 -58.48 13.56 35.84
N ALA A 29 -57.32 12.96 35.52
CA ALA A 29 -56.23 12.76 36.49
C ALA A 29 -55.58 14.09 36.97
N GLN A 30 -55.58 15.15 36.15
CA GLN A 30 -55.18 16.49 36.59
C GLN A 30 -56.22 17.11 37.55
N ALA A 31 -57.51 16.91 37.30
CA ALA A 31 -58.59 17.39 38.16
C ALA A 31 -58.58 16.68 39.53
N GLU A 32 -58.18 15.42 39.56
CA GLU A 32 -57.97 14.63 40.79
C GLU A 32 -56.64 14.95 41.51
N GLY A 33 -55.82 15.85 40.97
CA GLY A 33 -54.54 16.26 41.56
C GLY A 33 -53.41 15.23 41.42
N VAL A 34 -53.62 14.16 40.66
CA VAL A 34 -52.61 13.12 40.40
C VAL A 34 -51.47 13.65 39.53
N PHE A 35 -51.80 14.56 38.59
CA PHE A 35 -50.82 15.26 37.76
C PHE A 35 -50.90 16.76 37.96
N SER A 36 -49.76 17.45 37.83
CA SER A 36 -49.71 18.91 37.92
C SER A 36 -50.54 19.56 36.81
N ALA A 37 -51.35 20.56 37.19
CA ALA A 37 -52.11 21.39 36.26
C ALA A 37 -51.21 22.23 35.32
N ALA A 38 -49.92 22.35 35.63
CA ALA A 38 -48.95 23.04 34.78
C ALA A 38 -48.53 22.22 33.54
N LEU A 39 -48.87 20.92 33.49
CA LEU A 39 -48.55 20.07 32.34
C LEU A 39 -49.61 20.25 31.24
N PRO A 40 -49.21 20.46 29.97
CA PRO A 40 -50.16 20.57 28.87
C PRO A 40 -50.87 19.22 28.63
N ALA A 41 -52.16 19.24 28.33
CA ALA A 41 -52.94 18.01 28.07
C ALA A 41 -52.50 17.26 26.79
N THR A 42 -51.78 17.93 25.90
CA THR A 42 -51.16 17.35 24.70
C THR A 42 -49.64 17.54 24.77
N PRO A 43 -48.84 16.46 24.71
CA PRO A 43 -47.38 16.56 24.76
C PRO A 43 -46.81 17.26 23.52
N ASP A 44 -46.47 18.54 23.63
CA ASP A 44 -45.78 19.26 22.55
C ASP A 44 -44.26 19.02 22.64
N LEU A 45 -43.76 18.16 21.75
CA LEU A 45 -42.33 18.13 21.44
C LEU A 45 -42.02 19.23 20.44
N SER A 46 -42.00 20.48 20.92
CA SER A 46 -41.78 21.65 20.08
C SER A 46 -40.50 21.47 19.24
N PRO A 47 -40.51 21.76 17.93
CA PRO A 47 -39.36 21.54 17.03
C PRO A 47 -38.07 22.26 17.48
N LYS A 48 -38.19 23.29 18.33
CA LYS A 48 -37.06 23.98 18.98
C LYS A 48 -36.20 23.07 19.87
N HIS A 49 -36.73 21.95 20.37
CA HIS A 49 -36.00 21.00 21.21
C HIS A 49 -35.45 19.79 20.44
N ARG A 50 -35.86 19.58 19.17
CA ARG A 50 -35.39 18.46 18.33
C ARG A 50 -34.15 18.81 17.51
N THR A 51 -34.02 20.07 17.09
CA THR A 51 -32.93 20.55 16.24
C THR A 51 -31.53 20.41 16.84
N PRO A 52 -31.25 20.70 18.14
CA PRO A 52 -29.88 20.60 18.65
C PRO A 52 -29.39 19.15 18.76
N VAL A 53 -30.28 18.20 19.08
CA VAL A 53 -29.93 16.78 19.22
C VAL A 53 -29.59 16.16 17.86
N ILE A 54 -30.37 16.49 16.82
CA ILE A 54 -30.15 15.96 15.46
C ILE A 54 -28.89 16.59 14.85
N LEU A 55 -28.67 17.90 15.00
CA LEU A 55 -27.45 18.54 14.51
C LEU A 55 -26.19 18.00 15.20
N GLY A 56 -26.26 17.76 16.52
CA GLY A 56 -25.15 17.20 17.29
C GLY A 56 -24.75 15.80 16.80
N ALA A 57 -25.74 14.94 16.52
CA ALA A 57 -25.49 13.61 15.98
C ALA A 57 -24.86 13.66 14.58
N PHE A 58 -25.32 14.58 13.72
CA PHE A 58 -24.74 14.78 12.38
C PHE A 58 -23.31 15.31 12.44
N ALA A 59 -23.02 16.27 13.31
CA ALA A 59 -21.67 16.80 13.51
C ALA A 59 -20.70 15.72 14.00
N LEU A 60 -21.13 14.86 14.92
CA LEU A 60 -20.32 13.76 15.45
C LEU A 60 -20.06 12.68 14.39
N LEU A 61 -21.06 12.34 13.57
CA LEU A 61 -20.90 11.42 12.44
C LEU A 61 -19.90 11.97 11.41
N LEU A 62 -20.01 13.24 11.03
CA LEU A 62 -19.08 13.87 10.10
C LEU A 62 -17.66 13.93 10.64
N ALA A 63 -17.49 14.22 11.94
CA ALA A 63 -16.18 14.19 12.59
C ALA A 63 -15.58 12.79 12.59
N ALA A 64 -16.38 11.75 12.84
CA ALA A 64 -15.93 10.36 12.78
C ALA A 64 -15.50 9.94 11.37
N ILE A 65 -16.26 10.34 10.34
CA ILE A 65 -15.91 10.09 8.93
C ILE A 65 -14.61 10.82 8.56
N ALA A 66 -14.45 12.09 8.93
CA ALA A 66 -13.24 12.86 8.67
C ALA A 66 -12.01 12.25 9.37
N ALA A 67 -12.16 11.79 10.61
CA ALA A 67 -11.10 11.09 11.34
C ALA A 67 -10.73 9.77 10.63
N LEU A 68 -11.71 8.99 10.16
CA LEU A 68 -11.46 7.77 9.41
C LEU A 68 -10.63 8.06 8.14
N PHE A 69 -11.02 9.05 7.34
CA PHE A 69 -10.28 9.41 6.13
C PHE A 69 -8.88 9.98 6.41
N ALA A 70 -8.68 10.68 7.55
CA ALA A 70 -7.37 11.16 7.96
C ALA A 70 -6.42 10.02 8.41
N PHE A 71 -6.96 8.95 9.01
CA PHE A 71 -6.15 7.83 9.54
C PHE A 71 -5.93 6.67 8.55
N VAL A 72 -6.82 6.46 7.57
CA VAL A 72 -6.69 5.41 6.55
C VAL A 72 -5.36 5.42 5.76
N PRO A 73 -4.79 6.56 5.30
CA PRO A 73 -3.51 6.54 4.58
C PRO A 73 -2.33 6.06 5.46
N SER A 74 -2.37 6.32 6.77
CA SER A 74 -1.36 5.86 7.72
C SER A 74 -1.44 4.35 7.97
N LEU A 75 -2.65 3.78 7.97
CA LEU A 75 -2.87 2.34 8.09
C LEU A 75 -2.48 1.59 6.80
N ARG A 76 -2.67 2.19 5.61
CA ARG A 76 -2.20 1.60 4.34
C ARG A 76 -0.68 1.49 4.24
N ALA A 77 0.08 2.30 5.01
CA ALA A 77 1.52 2.16 5.10
C ALA A 77 1.97 0.94 5.93
N LEU A 78 1.07 0.39 6.77
CA LEU A 78 1.33 -0.74 7.66
C LEU A 78 0.91 -2.09 7.08
N ILE A 79 0.05 -2.11 6.05
CA ILE A 79 -0.29 -3.32 5.34
C ILE A 79 0.85 -3.58 4.34
N PRO A 80 1.69 -4.62 4.53
CA PRO A 80 2.63 -5.00 3.49
C PRO A 80 1.80 -5.35 2.27
N ALA A 81 1.90 -4.53 1.22
CA ALA A 81 1.30 -4.85 -0.05
C ALA A 81 1.78 -6.28 -0.40
N ARG A 82 0.85 -7.23 -0.51
CA ARG A 82 1.17 -8.54 -1.11
C ARG A 82 1.76 -8.18 -2.46
N ALA A 83 3.07 -8.29 -2.57
CA ALA A 83 3.79 -7.90 -3.76
C ALA A 83 3.31 -8.85 -4.85
N THR A 84 2.45 -8.37 -5.73
CA THR A 84 2.11 -9.10 -6.94
C THR A 84 3.43 -9.39 -7.62
N PRO A 85 3.75 -10.66 -7.93
CA PRO A 85 4.99 -10.97 -8.60
C PRO A 85 5.06 -10.16 -9.91
N PRO A 86 6.24 -9.64 -10.27
CA PRO A 86 6.40 -8.90 -11.51
C PRO A 86 5.94 -9.76 -12.69
N SER A 87 5.41 -9.12 -13.73
CA SER A 87 5.10 -9.83 -14.97
C SER A 87 6.40 -10.34 -15.63
N ARG A 88 6.30 -11.27 -16.58
CA ARG A 88 7.47 -11.73 -17.34
C ARG A 88 8.19 -10.57 -18.04
N SER A 89 7.45 -9.62 -18.62
CA SER A 89 8.03 -8.42 -19.24
C SER A 89 8.73 -7.50 -18.24
N ASP A 90 8.23 -7.39 -17.00
CA ASP A 90 8.91 -6.65 -15.95
C ASP A 90 10.21 -7.37 -15.53
N ALA A 91 10.21 -8.70 -15.49
CA ALA A 91 11.39 -9.50 -15.19
C ALA A 91 12.46 -9.37 -16.27
N GLU A 92 12.07 -9.37 -17.54
CA GLU A 92 12.96 -9.09 -18.67
C GLU A 92 13.56 -7.68 -18.57
N ALA A 93 12.79 -6.67 -18.15
CA ALA A 93 13.31 -5.32 -17.92
C ALA A 93 14.36 -5.30 -16.78
N VAL A 94 14.12 -6.03 -15.69
CA VAL A 94 15.06 -6.17 -14.57
C VAL A 94 16.37 -6.81 -15.04
N VAL A 95 16.29 -7.91 -15.79
CA VAL A 95 17.48 -8.61 -16.32
C VAL A 95 18.20 -7.77 -17.37
N ASN A 96 17.48 -7.01 -18.21
CA ASN A 96 18.08 -6.08 -19.16
C ASN A 96 18.91 -5.00 -18.45
N VAL A 97 18.40 -4.46 -17.34
CA VAL A 97 19.14 -3.52 -16.49
C VAL A 97 20.41 -4.16 -15.90
N MET A 98 20.33 -5.43 -15.45
CA MET A 98 21.52 -6.16 -14.98
C MET A 98 22.56 -6.34 -16.09
N CYS A 99 22.13 -6.62 -17.33
CA CYS A 99 23.01 -6.73 -18.49
C CYS A 99 23.74 -5.41 -18.77
N HIS A 100 23.00 -4.29 -18.80
CA HIS A 100 23.57 -2.95 -18.93
C HIS A 100 24.60 -2.64 -17.84
N MET A 101 24.33 -3.03 -16.59
CA MET A 101 25.27 -2.81 -15.50
C MET A 101 26.55 -3.65 -15.65
N SER A 102 26.40 -4.91 -16.06
CA SER A 102 27.52 -5.88 -16.10
C SER A 102 28.55 -5.55 -17.19
N ILE A 103 28.12 -4.93 -18.31
CA ILE A 103 29.02 -4.64 -19.45
C ILE A 103 29.88 -3.38 -19.27
N ILE A 104 29.64 -2.58 -18.23
CA ILE A 104 30.27 -1.26 -18.06
C ILE A 104 31.78 -1.36 -17.94
N ASP A 105 32.26 -2.18 -16.99
CA ASP A 105 33.69 -2.29 -16.69
C ASP A 105 34.38 -3.35 -17.56
N ARG A 106 33.67 -4.44 -17.88
CA ARG A 106 34.29 -5.64 -18.47
C ARG A 106 33.45 -6.32 -19.53
N LYS A 107 34.05 -7.35 -20.13
CA LYS A 107 33.32 -8.28 -20.99
C LYS A 107 32.60 -9.27 -20.10
N VAL A 108 31.36 -9.57 -20.48
CA VAL A 108 30.55 -10.51 -19.73
C VAL A 108 30.93 -11.95 -20.05
N ASP A 109 31.28 -12.71 -19.02
CA ASP A 109 31.65 -14.13 -19.14
C ASP A 109 30.47 -15.07 -18.77
N ALA A 110 30.67 -16.38 -18.95
CA ALA A 110 29.66 -17.38 -18.64
C ALA A 110 29.28 -17.43 -17.15
N HIS A 111 30.20 -17.05 -16.25
CA HIS A 111 29.93 -17.01 -14.82
C HIS A 111 29.00 -15.83 -14.49
N GLU A 112 29.24 -14.65 -15.07
CA GLU A 112 28.35 -13.50 -14.91
C GLU A 112 26.97 -13.74 -15.49
N ILE A 113 26.85 -14.42 -16.63
CA ILE A 113 25.54 -14.78 -17.19
C ILE A 113 24.74 -15.62 -16.19
N ARG A 114 25.36 -16.62 -15.56
CA ARG A 114 24.71 -17.44 -14.52
C ARG A 114 24.31 -16.59 -13.30
N VAL A 115 25.16 -15.65 -12.90
CA VAL A 115 24.87 -14.71 -11.81
C VAL A 115 23.65 -13.85 -12.12
N ILE A 116 23.57 -13.28 -13.33
CA ILE A 116 22.43 -12.49 -13.78
C ILE A 116 21.16 -13.34 -13.80
N ALA A 117 21.24 -14.57 -14.33
CA ALA A 117 20.12 -15.49 -14.41
C ALA A 117 19.56 -15.85 -13.02
N ARG A 118 20.46 -16.18 -12.08
CA ARG A 118 20.11 -16.48 -10.70
C ARG A 118 19.53 -15.29 -9.97
N LEU A 119 20.18 -14.12 -10.00
CA LEU A 119 19.68 -12.91 -9.35
C LEU A 119 18.35 -12.45 -9.95
N GLY A 120 18.20 -12.54 -11.27
CA GLY A 120 16.95 -12.26 -11.96
C GLY A 120 15.81 -13.14 -11.43
N TYR A 121 16.06 -14.45 -11.30
CA TYR A 121 15.09 -15.39 -10.73
C TYR A 121 14.78 -15.08 -9.26
N GLU A 122 15.78 -14.88 -8.42
CA GLU A 122 15.60 -14.54 -6.99
C GLU A 122 14.77 -13.26 -6.80
N MET A 123 14.94 -12.28 -7.68
CA MET A 123 14.26 -10.98 -7.57
C MET A 123 12.87 -10.96 -8.19
N THR A 124 12.59 -11.82 -9.18
CA THR A 124 11.38 -11.71 -10.01
C THR A 124 10.50 -12.96 -9.97
N GLY A 125 11.05 -14.10 -9.57
CA GLY A 125 10.40 -15.41 -9.65
C GLY A 125 10.33 -15.98 -11.07
N HIS A 126 10.90 -15.32 -12.08
CA HIS A 126 10.86 -15.76 -13.48
C HIS A 126 12.21 -16.31 -13.93
N HIS A 127 12.17 -17.48 -14.57
CA HIS A 127 13.34 -18.08 -15.17
C HIS A 127 13.60 -17.46 -16.55
N ILE A 128 14.74 -16.79 -16.70
CA ILE A 128 15.21 -16.22 -17.98
C ILE A 128 16.45 -17.00 -18.43
N ALA A 129 16.34 -17.69 -19.56
CA ALA A 129 17.36 -18.61 -20.00
C ALA A 129 18.71 -17.91 -20.27
N PRO A 130 19.87 -18.55 -20.01
CA PRO A 130 21.19 -17.97 -20.28
C PRO A 130 21.35 -17.47 -21.73
N GLU A 131 20.73 -18.15 -22.70
CA GLU A 131 20.77 -17.77 -24.11
C GLU A 131 20.02 -16.47 -24.38
N GLU A 132 18.92 -16.21 -23.65
CA GLU A 132 18.19 -14.94 -23.71
C GLU A 132 19.03 -13.81 -23.11
N ILE A 133 19.74 -14.07 -22.01
CA ILE A 133 20.67 -13.10 -21.40
C ILE A 133 21.82 -12.77 -22.36
N VAL A 134 22.39 -13.76 -23.05
CA VAL A 134 23.41 -13.54 -24.09
C VAL A 134 22.87 -12.65 -25.21
N LYS A 135 21.62 -12.86 -25.66
CA LYS A 135 20.99 -12.00 -26.67
C LYS A 135 20.81 -10.58 -26.16
N LEU A 136 20.39 -10.41 -24.90
CA LEU A 136 20.26 -9.09 -24.29
C LEU A 136 21.61 -8.38 -24.27
N ILE A 137 22.66 -9.02 -23.75
CA ILE A 137 24.04 -8.47 -23.69
C ILE A 137 24.53 -8.03 -25.06
N LYS A 138 24.30 -8.82 -26.11
CA LYS A 138 24.70 -8.46 -27.49
C LYS A 138 24.01 -7.19 -28.01
N ASN A 139 22.80 -6.91 -27.55
CA ASN A 139 22.02 -5.73 -27.92
C ASN A 139 22.24 -4.55 -26.97
N THR A 140 23.06 -4.73 -25.94
CA THR A 140 23.26 -3.76 -24.86
C THR A 140 24.36 -2.77 -25.25
N LYS A 141 24.14 -1.47 -24.99
CA LYS A 141 25.16 -0.41 -25.14
C LYS A 141 25.79 -0.08 -23.79
N ARG A 142 27.12 0.13 -23.77
CA ARG A 142 27.88 0.49 -22.56
C ARG A 142 27.50 1.86 -22.02
N ASP A 143 27.40 2.85 -22.89
CA ASP A 143 27.17 4.24 -22.50
C ASP A 143 25.72 4.64 -22.75
N MET A 144 24.84 4.34 -21.79
CA MET A 144 23.46 4.81 -21.85
C MET A 144 23.34 6.25 -21.36
N THR A 145 22.65 7.06 -22.16
CA THR A 145 22.18 8.38 -21.74
C THR A 145 21.01 8.27 -20.76
N PRO A 146 20.74 9.31 -19.93
CA PRO A 146 19.55 9.34 -19.08
C PRO A 146 18.23 9.16 -19.84
N LEU A 147 18.18 9.60 -21.10
CA LEU A 147 17.03 9.42 -21.98
C LEU A 147 16.84 7.94 -22.37
N GLU A 148 17.92 7.23 -22.68
CA GLU A 148 17.88 5.79 -22.94
C GLU A 148 17.54 4.99 -21.67
N CYS A 149 18.06 5.40 -20.51
CA CYS A 149 17.66 4.82 -19.21
C CYS A 149 16.15 4.97 -18.94
N ARG A 150 15.51 6.02 -19.46
CA ARG A 150 14.06 6.20 -19.32
C ARG A 150 13.27 5.14 -20.09
N ALA A 151 13.82 4.62 -21.20
CA ALA A 151 13.19 3.54 -21.95
C ALA A 151 13.13 2.24 -21.13
N LEU A 152 14.16 1.95 -20.33
CA LEU A 152 14.17 0.79 -19.43
C LEU A 152 13.06 0.83 -18.37
N GLY A 153 12.62 2.04 -17.98
CA GLY A 153 11.56 2.24 -16.99
C GLY A 153 10.16 2.42 -17.56
N LYS A 154 10.00 2.40 -18.88
CA LYS A 154 8.74 2.78 -19.53
C LYS A 154 7.66 1.72 -19.28
N GLY A 155 6.52 2.14 -18.76
CA GLY A 155 5.39 1.24 -18.45
C GLY A 155 5.52 0.49 -17.12
N LEU A 156 6.66 0.59 -16.44
CA LEU A 156 6.88 -0.08 -15.15
C LEU A 156 6.20 0.65 -13.99
N SER A 157 5.62 -0.12 -13.07
CA SER A 157 5.14 0.37 -11.78
C SER A 157 6.29 0.97 -10.95
N LEU A 158 5.99 1.80 -9.94
CA LEU A 158 7.05 2.32 -9.05
C LEU A 158 7.80 1.18 -8.33
N ALA A 159 7.11 0.09 -7.97
CA ALA A 159 7.73 -1.08 -7.37
C ALA A 159 8.72 -1.74 -8.33
N ASN A 160 8.35 -1.93 -9.60
CA ASN A 160 9.21 -2.56 -10.60
C ASN A 160 10.39 -1.65 -11.00
N ARG A 161 10.20 -0.32 -11.00
CA ARG A 161 11.31 0.63 -11.18
C ARG A 161 12.30 0.56 -10.03
N ARG A 162 11.83 0.47 -8.78
CA ARG A 162 12.73 0.21 -7.63
C ARG A 162 13.43 -1.14 -7.76
N LEU A 163 12.73 -2.19 -8.21
CA LEU A 163 13.30 -3.52 -8.43
C LEU A 163 14.44 -3.49 -9.46
N CYS A 164 14.25 -2.80 -10.59
CA CYS A 164 15.28 -2.57 -11.60
C CYS A 164 16.52 -1.88 -11.02
N TYR A 165 16.32 -0.82 -10.23
CA TYR A 165 17.42 -0.10 -9.61
C TYR A 165 18.17 -0.96 -8.57
N SER A 166 17.45 -1.71 -7.75
CA SER A 166 18.04 -2.67 -6.80
C SER A 166 18.82 -3.78 -7.51
N ALA A 167 18.36 -4.22 -8.68
CA ALA A 167 19.05 -5.22 -9.50
C ALA A 167 20.38 -4.69 -10.02
N ALA A 168 20.41 -3.46 -10.55
CA ALA A 168 21.65 -2.80 -10.94
C ALA A 168 22.62 -2.70 -9.76
N LEU A 169 22.14 -2.26 -8.59
CA LEU A 169 22.96 -2.18 -7.38
C LEU A 169 23.56 -3.52 -6.99
N LYS A 170 22.76 -4.60 -6.98
CA LYS A 170 23.24 -5.96 -6.64
C LYS A 170 24.33 -6.46 -7.59
N ILE A 171 24.28 -6.10 -8.86
CA ILE A 171 25.37 -6.42 -9.80
C ILE A 171 26.61 -5.59 -9.47
N ALA A 172 26.43 -4.27 -9.32
CA ALA A 172 27.50 -3.32 -9.08
C ALA A 172 28.32 -3.62 -7.81
N THR A 173 27.65 -3.99 -6.73
CA THR A 173 28.29 -4.21 -5.42
C THR A 173 28.94 -5.58 -5.29
N ARG A 174 28.83 -6.47 -6.29
CA ARG A 174 29.52 -7.77 -6.27
C ARG A 174 31.01 -7.68 -6.53
N HIS A 175 31.49 -6.60 -7.12
CA HIS A 175 32.90 -6.38 -7.43
C HIS A 175 33.59 -5.54 -6.35
N ARG A 176 34.86 -5.18 -6.58
CA ARG A 176 35.78 -4.56 -5.61
C ARG A 176 35.47 -3.08 -5.32
N GLY A 177 34.19 -2.76 -5.11
CA GLY A 177 33.67 -1.40 -4.96
C GLY A 177 33.19 -0.79 -6.29
N LEU A 178 32.42 0.29 -6.17
CA LEU A 178 31.85 0.99 -7.32
C LEU A 178 32.90 1.85 -8.02
N ILE A 179 33.07 1.67 -9.33
CA ILE A 179 33.90 2.56 -10.15
C ILE A 179 33.10 3.74 -10.71
N ARG A 180 33.80 4.79 -11.16
CA ARG A 180 33.16 6.03 -11.65
C ARG A 180 32.10 5.79 -12.76
N PRO A 181 32.35 4.94 -13.78
CA PRO A 181 31.34 4.63 -14.81
C PRO A 181 30.06 3.98 -14.24
N GLU A 182 30.19 3.06 -13.28
CA GLU A 182 29.05 2.40 -12.61
C GLU A 182 28.22 3.40 -11.81
N VAL A 183 28.88 4.30 -11.07
CA VAL A 183 28.18 5.37 -10.33
C VAL A 183 27.44 6.30 -11.29
N GLN A 184 28.04 6.64 -12.43
CA GLN A 184 27.40 7.46 -13.44
C GLN A 184 26.18 6.77 -14.04
N PHE A 185 26.29 5.47 -14.37
CA PHE A 185 25.17 4.68 -14.84
C PHE A 185 24.03 4.62 -13.82
N LEU A 186 24.32 4.34 -12.54
CA LEU A 186 23.32 4.30 -11.49
C LEU A 186 22.59 5.64 -11.34
N ARG A 187 23.32 6.77 -11.44
CA ARG A 187 22.70 8.11 -11.43
C ARG A 187 21.79 8.33 -12.63
N SER A 188 22.23 7.98 -13.83
CA SER A 188 21.43 8.06 -15.06
C SER A 188 20.20 7.16 -14.98
N LEU A 189 20.35 5.96 -14.42
CA LEU A 189 19.27 5.00 -14.21
C LEU A 189 18.24 5.53 -13.21
N ALA A 190 18.66 6.02 -12.04
CA ALA A 190 17.74 6.60 -11.06
C ALA A 190 16.93 7.76 -11.65
N SER A 191 17.59 8.63 -12.43
CA SER A 191 16.94 9.73 -13.14
C SER A 191 15.96 9.23 -14.20
N GLY A 192 16.38 8.30 -15.07
CA GLY A 192 15.55 7.71 -16.13
C GLY A 192 14.33 6.97 -15.58
N LEU A 193 14.50 6.25 -14.47
CA LEU A 193 13.43 5.57 -13.74
C LEU A 193 12.57 6.53 -12.89
N ARG A 194 12.91 7.82 -12.83
CA ARG A 194 12.20 8.84 -12.02
C ARG A 194 12.05 8.41 -10.56
N LEU A 195 13.13 7.92 -9.96
CA LEU A 195 13.20 7.57 -8.55
C LEU A 195 13.58 8.79 -7.73
N SER A 196 12.90 9.01 -6.60
CA SER A 196 13.28 10.06 -5.66
C SER A 196 14.53 9.65 -4.85
N GLY A 197 15.22 10.60 -4.23
CA GLY A 197 16.33 10.28 -3.33
C GLY A 197 15.94 9.32 -2.19
N ARG A 198 14.70 9.42 -1.69
CA ARG A 198 14.14 8.48 -0.72
C ARG A 198 14.02 7.07 -1.28
N ASP A 199 13.62 6.92 -2.55
CA ASP A 199 13.53 5.62 -3.20
C ASP A 199 14.90 4.98 -3.40
N VAL A 200 15.87 5.78 -3.85
CA VAL A 200 17.27 5.36 -4.02
C VAL A 200 17.84 4.86 -2.69
N ASN A 201 17.67 5.64 -1.60
CA ASN A 201 18.16 5.26 -0.28
C ASN A 201 17.54 3.95 0.23
N LYS A 202 16.24 3.73 -0.02
CA LYS A 202 15.58 2.46 0.29
C LYS A 202 16.19 1.29 -0.48
N CYS A 203 16.50 1.48 -1.76
CA CYS A 203 17.12 0.45 -2.58
C CYS A 203 18.55 0.13 -2.08
N VAL A 204 19.35 1.15 -1.75
CA VAL A 204 20.70 0.98 -1.18
C VAL A 204 20.64 0.22 0.13
N ALA A 205 19.76 0.60 1.04
CA ALA A 205 19.58 -0.11 2.31
C ALA A 205 19.18 -1.58 2.10
N SER A 206 18.29 -1.87 1.13
CA SER A 206 17.89 -3.23 0.80
C SER A 206 19.00 -4.08 0.15
N ALA A 207 19.93 -3.45 -0.59
CA ALA A 207 21.04 -4.13 -1.23
C ALA A 207 22.16 -4.48 -0.23
N GLN A 208 22.25 -3.73 0.88
CA GLN A 208 23.22 -3.94 1.96
C GLN A 208 22.71 -4.91 3.05
N ALA A 209 21.40 -5.13 3.13
CA ALA A 209 20.85 -6.11 4.06
C ALA A 209 21.33 -7.53 3.64
N PRO A 210 21.82 -8.36 4.59
CA PRO A 210 22.10 -9.76 4.29
C PRO A 210 20.81 -10.40 3.78
N THR A 211 20.85 -11.01 2.60
CA THR A 211 19.72 -11.78 2.09
C THR A 211 19.38 -12.87 3.12
N PRO A 212 18.16 -12.92 3.66
CA PRO A 212 17.77 -14.04 4.48
C PRO A 212 17.94 -15.31 3.65
N ASP A 213 18.57 -16.33 4.24
CA ASP A 213 18.74 -17.68 3.69
C ASP A 213 17.36 -18.25 3.34
N THR A 214 16.84 -17.84 2.20
CA THR A 214 15.73 -18.48 1.54
C THR A 214 16.41 -19.40 0.56
N ALA A 215 16.49 -20.67 0.95
CA ALA A 215 16.86 -21.78 0.09
C ALA A 215 15.82 -21.90 -1.03
N VAL A 216 15.79 -20.92 -1.93
CA VAL A 216 15.17 -21.05 -3.23
C VAL A 216 16.16 -21.87 -4.03
N VAL A 217 15.90 -23.18 -4.14
CA VAL A 217 16.68 -24.05 -5.03
C VAL A 217 16.61 -23.43 -6.42
N SER A 218 17.72 -22.83 -6.84
CA SER A 218 17.81 -22.17 -8.12
C SER A 218 17.77 -23.29 -9.19
N PRO A 219 16.94 -23.19 -10.23
CA PRO A 219 16.99 -24.15 -11.35
C PRO A 219 18.37 -24.19 -12.02
N TYR A 220 19.23 -23.17 -11.78
CA TYR A 220 20.61 -23.14 -12.25
C TYR A 220 21.59 -23.97 -11.40
N ASP A 221 21.19 -24.47 -10.22
CA ASP A 221 22.05 -25.29 -9.35
C ASP A 221 22.05 -26.78 -9.77
N GLN A 222 21.16 -27.20 -10.69
CA GLN A 222 21.10 -28.57 -11.21
C GLN A 222 21.88 -28.80 -12.51
N VAL A 223 22.50 -27.76 -13.09
CA VAL A 223 23.31 -27.88 -14.31
C VAL A 223 24.78 -27.94 -13.94
N ILE A 224 25.20 -29.02 -13.26
CA ILE A 224 26.61 -29.32 -13.00
C ILE A 224 26.88 -30.78 -13.41
N PRO A 225 27.54 -31.05 -14.55
CA PRO A 225 28.44 -32.18 -14.60
C PRO A 225 29.71 -31.78 -13.83
N ALA A 226 30.04 -32.55 -12.81
CA ALA A 226 31.30 -32.42 -12.09
C ALA A 226 32.47 -32.48 -13.09
N GLN A 227 33.37 -31.49 -13.01
CA GLN A 227 34.73 -31.59 -13.54
C GLN A 227 35.70 -31.22 -12.42
#